data_AF-A0A376VN25-F1
#
_entry.id   AF-A0A376VN25-F1
#
_cell.length_a   1.000
_cell.length_b   1.000
_cell.length_c   1.000
_cell.angle_alpha   90.00
_cell.angle_beta   90.00
_cell.angle_gamma   90.00
#
_symmetry.space_group_name_H-M   'P 1'
#
loop_
_entity.id
_entity.type
_entity.pdbx_description
1 polymer ?
#
loop_
_entity_poly.entity_id
_entity_poly.type
_entity_poly.pdbx_seq_one_letter_code
_entity_poly.pdbx_strand_id
1 'polypeptide(L)'
;MGIIDDNGFTLKTFNPKRKFTETSAAAHTLYEKSDPYFLPGPGGVLNLKGCTFKAVNDSEVYVSGSKHEETPYSLKLEGARRVGFRCLTIAGTRDPIMIAGIDKIIDEVKTSVSRNLSLDDDSIHINFHLYGKNGVMGDHEPMQTAGHELGIVLDVVAPTQEIANSVCSLVRSTMLHYGYENRIATAGNLAFPFSPSDIQGGPVYEFSIYHLIEANDALRFDFHIEQVTPEGVQA
;
A
#
# COMPACT_ATOMS: atom_id res chain seq x y z
N MET A 1 -13.71 19.75 -13.56
CA MET A 1 -13.19 20.74 -14.52
C MET A 1 -12.47 21.81 -13.76
N GLY A 2 -11.27 22.21 -14.22
CA GLY A 2 -10.58 23.40 -13.76
C GLY A 2 -10.68 24.48 -14.84
N ILE A 3 -11.10 25.69 -14.47
CA ILE A 3 -11.12 26.86 -15.35
C ILE A 3 -10.04 27.81 -14.82
N ILE A 4 -8.98 28.04 -15.60
CA ILE A 4 -7.80 28.79 -15.16
C ILE A 4 -7.91 30.25 -15.59
N ASP A 5 -7.45 31.16 -14.73
CA ASP A 5 -7.21 32.57 -15.03
C ASP A 5 -5.80 33.00 -14.53
N ASP A 6 -5.48 34.29 -14.65
CA ASP A 6 -4.16 34.83 -14.31
C ASP A 6 -3.80 34.70 -12.82
N ASN A 7 -4.78 34.52 -11.92
CA ASN A 7 -4.59 34.52 -10.47
C ASN A 7 -4.88 33.17 -9.80
N GLY A 8 -5.49 32.23 -10.51
CA GLY A 8 -5.92 30.96 -9.95
C GLY A 8 -6.77 30.11 -10.88
N PHE A 9 -7.65 29.30 -10.29
CA PHE A 9 -8.57 28.46 -11.04
C PHE A 9 -9.85 28.14 -10.28
N THR A 10 -10.95 27.95 -11.03
CA THR A 10 -12.23 27.49 -10.49
C THR A 10 -12.39 25.99 -10.70
N LEU A 11 -12.69 25.26 -9.63
CA LEU A 11 -13.08 23.86 -9.65
C LEU A 11 -14.60 23.74 -9.79
N LYS A 12 -15.03 23.07 -10.87
CA LYS A 12 -16.44 22.79 -11.18
C LYS A 12 -16.68 21.31 -11.43
N THR A 13 -17.76 20.78 -10.87
CA THR A 13 -18.27 19.44 -11.14
C THR A 13 -19.20 19.42 -12.36
N PHE A 14 -19.13 18.37 -13.17
CA PHE A 14 -20.12 18.10 -14.22
C PHE A 14 -21.31 17.27 -13.73
N ASN A 15 -21.13 16.56 -12.61
CA ASN A 15 -22.20 15.75 -12.04
C ASN A 15 -23.07 16.65 -11.14
N PRO A 16 -24.38 16.80 -11.42
CA PRO A 16 -25.27 17.68 -10.66
C PRO A 16 -25.50 17.22 -9.21
N LYS A 17 -25.15 15.97 -8.87
CA LYS A 17 -25.22 15.44 -7.50
C LYS A 17 -23.94 15.66 -6.68
N ARG A 18 -22.85 16.13 -7.31
CA ARG A 18 -21.58 16.42 -6.64
C ARG A 18 -21.41 17.92 -6.50
N LYS A 19 -20.64 18.36 -5.50
CA LYS A 19 -20.34 19.76 -5.22
C LYS A 19 -18.89 19.85 -4.75
N PHE A 20 -18.18 20.90 -5.16
CA PHE A 20 -16.96 21.29 -4.48
C PHE A 20 -17.31 22.16 -3.28
N THR A 21 -16.81 21.79 -2.11
CA THR A 21 -16.74 22.66 -0.93
C THR A 21 -15.31 23.09 -0.71
N GLU A 22 -15.10 24.21 -0.02
CA GLU A 22 -13.77 24.69 0.34
C GLU A 22 -12.94 23.60 1.02
N THR A 23 -13.53 22.89 1.98
CA THR A 23 -12.89 21.76 2.67
C THR A 23 -12.56 20.61 1.73
N SER A 24 -13.44 20.24 0.81
CA SER A 24 -13.14 19.14 -0.13
C SER A 24 -12.01 19.51 -1.09
N ALA A 25 -11.97 20.76 -1.54
CA ALA A 25 -10.92 21.27 -2.42
C ALA A 25 -9.57 21.33 -1.67
N ALA A 26 -9.58 21.79 -0.41
CA ALA A 26 -8.39 21.80 0.44
C ALA A 26 -7.92 20.37 0.80
N ALA A 27 -8.83 19.44 1.09
CA ALA A 27 -8.47 18.06 1.42
C ALA A 27 -7.70 17.36 0.28
N HIS A 28 -7.94 17.76 -0.97
CA HIS A 28 -7.17 17.25 -2.11
C HIS A 28 -5.69 17.66 -2.10
N THR A 29 -5.29 18.71 -1.37
CA THR A 29 -3.86 19.04 -1.21
C THR A 29 -3.14 18.12 -0.22
N LEU A 30 -3.89 17.38 0.61
CA LEU A 30 -3.37 16.43 1.59
C LEU A 30 -3.25 15.00 1.04
N TYR A 31 -3.94 14.72 -0.07
CA TYR A 31 -4.08 13.38 -0.61
C TYR A 31 -2.77 12.88 -1.24
N GLU A 32 -2.24 11.77 -0.72
CA GLU A 32 -1.02 11.11 -1.23
C GLU A 32 0.24 12.01 -1.21
N LYS A 33 0.31 12.95 -0.28
CA LYS A 33 1.46 13.86 -0.13
C LYS A 33 2.21 13.65 1.18
N SER A 34 3.53 13.71 1.10
CA SER A 34 4.42 13.68 2.28
C SER A 34 4.39 14.99 3.07
N ASP A 35 4.06 16.10 2.40
CA ASP A 35 3.93 17.44 2.99
C ASP A 35 2.67 18.10 2.42
N PRO A 36 1.79 18.67 3.26
CA PRO A 36 0.54 19.30 2.80
C PRO A 36 0.70 20.68 2.15
N TYR A 37 1.86 21.32 2.31
CA TYR A 37 2.13 22.68 1.85
C TYR A 37 3.15 22.75 0.71
N PHE A 38 4.14 21.85 0.69
CA PHE A 38 5.21 21.87 -0.29
C PHE A 38 5.15 20.61 -1.15
N LEU A 39 4.66 20.76 -2.38
CA LEU A 39 4.52 19.64 -3.30
C LEU A 39 5.67 19.65 -4.31
N PRO A 40 6.71 18.81 -4.15
CA PRO A 40 7.80 18.76 -5.11
C PRO A 40 7.30 18.23 -6.46
N GLY A 41 7.76 18.86 -7.54
CA GLY A 41 7.48 18.48 -8.91
C GLY A 41 8.67 18.74 -9.83
N PRO A 42 8.55 18.41 -11.13
CA PRO A 42 9.61 18.69 -12.08
C PRO A 42 9.87 20.19 -12.19
N GLY A 43 11.12 20.62 -11.99
CA GLY A 43 11.53 22.02 -12.12
C GLY A 43 11.14 22.93 -10.95
N GLY A 44 10.57 22.41 -9.87
CA GLY A 44 10.24 23.24 -8.71
C GLY A 44 9.40 22.58 -7.64
N VAL A 45 9.02 23.39 -6.67
CA VAL A 45 8.10 23.04 -5.59
C VAL A 45 6.87 23.90 -5.71
N LEU A 46 5.69 23.29 -5.71
CA LEU A 46 4.44 24.01 -5.58
C LEU A 46 4.22 24.32 -4.09
N ASN A 47 4.40 25.59 -3.73
CA ASN A 47 4.16 26.13 -2.40
C ASN A 47 2.69 26.56 -2.28
N LEU A 48 1.98 25.89 -1.38
CA LEU A 48 0.56 26.08 -1.10
C LEU A 48 0.29 26.87 0.18
N LYS A 49 1.31 27.41 0.88
CA LYS A 49 1.11 28.18 2.13
C LYS A 49 0.21 29.40 1.94
N GLY A 50 0.24 30.00 0.75
CA GLY A 50 -0.60 31.14 0.38
C GLY A 50 -1.95 30.73 -0.22
N CYS A 51 -2.25 29.43 -0.35
CA CYS A 51 -3.47 28.98 -1.00
C CYS A 51 -4.72 29.37 -0.22
N THR A 52 -5.69 29.94 -0.92
CA THR A 52 -7.04 30.16 -0.42
C THR A 52 -8.03 29.38 -1.25
N PHE A 53 -9.02 28.80 -0.58
CA PHE A 53 -10.13 28.09 -1.19
C PHE A 53 -11.40 28.87 -0.85
N LYS A 54 -12.09 29.41 -1.85
CA LYS A 54 -13.29 30.23 -1.65
C LYS A 54 -14.43 29.68 -2.48
N ALA A 55 -15.57 29.41 -1.84
CA ALA A 55 -16.79 29.06 -2.57
C ALA A 55 -17.21 30.22 -3.48
N VAL A 56 -17.39 29.95 -4.76
CA VAL A 56 -17.95 30.90 -5.74
C VAL A 56 -19.48 30.83 -5.70
N ASN A 57 -20.00 29.62 -5.49
CA ASN A 57 -21.41 29.29 -5.30
C ASN A 57 -21.52 27.92 -4.61
N ASP A 58 -22.72 27.37 -4.53
CA ASP A 58 -23.04 26.08 -3.89
C ASP A 58 -22.31 24.85 -4.45
N SER A 59 -21.57 24.97 -5.56
CA SER A 59 -20.98 23.83 -6.25
C SER A 59 -19.57 24.05 -6.80
N GLU A 60 -19.07 25.28 -6.73
CA GLU A 60 -17.81 25.70 -7.34
C GLU A 60 -16.92 26.38 -6.31
N VAL A 61 -15.61 26.10 -6.38
CA VAL A 61 -14.60 26.69 -5.48
C VAL A 61 -13.50 27.30 -6.33
N TYR A 62 -13.17 28.56 -6.04
CA TYR A 62 -12.01 29.24 -6.59
C TYR A 62 -10.80 29.01 -5.70
N VAL A 63 -9.68 28.64 -6.32
CA VAL A 63 -8.40 28.38 -5.67
C VAL A 63 -7.37 29.35 -6.22
N SER A 64 -6.67 30.05 -5.33
CA SER A 64 -5.65 31.05 -5.69
C SER A 64 -4.54 31.10 -4.65
N GLY A 65 -3.42 31.74 -4.99
CA GLY A 65 -2.33 32.01 -4.05
C GLY A 65 -1.28 30.90 -3.91
N SER A 66 -1.40 29.81 -4.68
CA SER A 66 -0.29 28.88 -4.89
C SER A 66 0.86 29.57 -5.60
N LYS A 67 2.10 29.21 -5.26
CA LYS A 67 3.30 29.72 -5.92
C LYS A 67 4.17 28.55 -6.36
N HIS A 68 4.70 28.64 -7.57
CA HIS A 68 5.74 27.73 -8.03
C HIS A 68 7.11 28.31 -7.64
N GLU A 69 7.87 27.59 -6.83
CA GLU A 69 9.23 27.93 -6.45
C GLU A 69 10.18 27.13 -7.33
N GLU A 70 10.93 27.80 -8.20
CA GLU A 70 11.84 27.13 -9.13
C GLU A 70 12.98 26.42 -8.39
N THR A 71 13.27 25.20 -8.83
CA THR A 71 14.44 24.43 -8.38
C THR A 71 15.12 23.82 -9.60
N PRO A 72 16.42 23.48 -9.53
CA PRO A 72 17.10 22.76 -10.61
C PRO A 72 16.31 21.54 -11.05
N TYR A 73 16.22 21.32 -12.36
CA TYR A 73 15.50 20.19 -12.90
C TYR A 73 16.22 18.89 -12.52
N SER A 74 15.46 17.91 -12.04
CA SER A 74 15.98 16.60 -11.64
C SER A 74 15.16 15.52 -12.30
N LEU A 75 15.79 14.40 -12.63
CA LEU A 75 15.10 13.21 -13.10
C LEU A 75 14.91 12.27 -11.91
N LYS A 76 13.67 11.80 -11.71
CA LYS A 76 13.37 10.79 -10.69
C LYS A 76 13.66 9.42 -11.26
N LEU A 77 14.64 8.73 -10.66
CA LEU A 77 14.94 7.35 -10.97
C LEU A 77 14.22 6.45 -9.96
N GLU A 78 13.29 5.66 -10.46
CA GLU A 78 12.58 4.64 -9.71
C GLU A 78 12.89 3.27 -10.28
N GLY A 79 13.13 2.30 -9.40
CA GLY A 79 13.47 0.95 -9.78
C GLY A 79 12.75 -0.05 -8.89
N ALA A 80 12.38 -1.18 -9.49
CA ALA A 80 11.85 -2.32 -8.76
C ALA A 80 12.76 -3.52 -9.03
N ARG A 81 13.00 -4.34 -8.01
CA ARG A 81 13.72 -5.61 -8.16
C ARG A 81 12.85 -6.76 -7.68
N ARG A 82 12.94 -7.91 -8.35
CA ARG A 82 12.25 -9.12 -7.92
C ARG A 82 12.93 -9.66 -6.66
N VAL A 83 12.15 -9.94 -5.63
CA VAL A 83 12.64 -10.47 -4.35
C VAL A 83 12.28 -11.94 -4.15
N GLY A 84 11.34 -12.47 -4.94
CA GLY A 84 10.95 -13.87 -4.86
C GLY A 84 9.60 -14.14 -5.51
N PHE A 85 8.93 -15.16 -4.99
CA PHE A 85 7.60 -15.60 -5.36
C PHE A 85 6.72 -15.73 -4.11
N ARG A 86 5.43 -15.43 -4.24
CA ARG A 86 4.47 -15.40 -3.15
C ARG A 86 3.56 -16.62 -3.15
N CYS A 87 3.31 -17.16 -1.96
CA CYS A 87 2.17 -18.01 -1.69
C CYS A 87 1.51 -17.53 -0.40
N LEU A 88 0.19 -17.36 -0.41
CA LEU A 88 -0.55 -16.86 0.74
C LEU A 88 -1.74 -17.75 1.07
N THR A 89 -2.18 -17.72 2.33
CA THR A 89 -3.44 -18.31 2.74
C THR A 89 -4.18 -17.37 3.69
N ILE A 90 -5.50 -17.44 3.65
CA ILE A 90 -6.40 -16.61 4.46
C ILE A 90 -7.21 -17.54 5.34
N ALA A 91 -7.26 -17.24 6.64
CA ALA A 91 -8.03 -18.01 7.61
C ALA A 91 -8.71 -17.09 8.63
N GLY A 92 -9.77 -17.60 9.26
CA GLY A 92 -10.37 -17.00 10.44
C GLY A 92 -10.15 -17.85 11.68
N THR A 93 -10.09 -17.23 12.86
CA THR A 93 -10.27 -17.91 14.14
C THR A 93 -11.18 -17.11 15.06
N ARG A 94 -11.97 -17.81 15.87
CA ARG A 94 -12.87 -17.27 16.89
C ARG A 94 -12.57 -17.84 18.28
N ASP A 95 -11.64 -18.79 18.40
CA ASP A 95 -11.34 -19.40 19.70
C ASP A 95 -10.67 -18.35 20.60
N PRO A 96 -11.30 -17.92 21.71
CA PRO A 96 -10.74 -16.89 22.58
C PRO A 96 -9.40 -17.30 23.21
N ILE A 97 -9.15 -18.60 23.39
CA ILE A 97 -7.89 -19.13 23.92
C ILE A 97 -6.78 -18.96 22.87
N MET A 98 -7.07 -19.33 21.61
CA MET A 98 -6.12 -19.13 20.51
C MET A 98 -5.86 -17.64 20.28
N ILE A 99 -6.88 -16.80 20.29
CA ILE A 99 -6.77 -15.36 20.10
C ILE A 99 -5.88 -14.74 21.19
N ALA A 100 -6.08 -15.14 22.46
CA ALA A 100 -5.25 -14.66 23.56
C ALA A 100 -3.78 -15.10 23.46
N GLY A 101 -3.51 -16.26 22.86
CA GLY A 101 -2.16 -16.81 22.67
C GLY A 101 -1.55 -16.61 21.28
N ILE A 102 -2.18 -15.84 20.39
CA ILE A 102 -1.90 -15.89 18.94
C ILE A 102 -0.44 -15.55 18.60
N ASP A 103 0.14 -14.55 19.26
CA ASP A 103 1.51 -14.12 19.02
C ASP A 103 2.51 -15.26 19.36
N LYS A 104 2.34 -15.88 20.53
CA LYS A 104 3.15 -17.03 20.97
C LYS A 104 2.99 -18.22 20.03
N ILE A 105 1.76 -18.51 19.61
CA ILE A 105 1.48 -19.61 18.66
C ILE A 105 2.22 -19.36 17.34
N ILE A 106 2.17 -18.13 16.80
CA ILE A 106 2.85 -17.77 15.56
C ILE A 106 4.37 -17.96 15.70
N ASP A 107 4.96 -17.49 16.80
CA ASP A 107 6.41 -17.61 17.03
C ASP A 107 6.86 -19.07 17.13
N GLU A 108 6.09 -19.90 17.85
CA GLU A 108 6.38 -21.33 18.00
C GLU A 108 6.19 -22.09 16.66
N VAL A 109 5.15 -21.75 15.88
CA VAL A 109 4.95 -22.30 14.53
C VAL A 109 6.10 -21.91 13.60
N LYS A 110 6.50 -20.64 13.57
CA LYS A 110 7.66 -20.18 12.77
C LYS A 110 8.91 -20.94 13.16
N THR A 111 9.20 -21.03 14.46
CA THR A 111 10.37 -21.74 15.00
C THR A 111 10.34 -23.23 14.60
N SER A 112 9.18 -23.88 14.69
CA SER A 112 9.03 -25.29 14.30
C SER A 112 9.28 -25.49 12.80
N VAL A 113 8.72 -24.62 11.95
CA VAL A 113 8.87 -24.69 10.50
C VAL A 113 10.32 -24.43 10.08
N SER A 114 10.97 -23.40 10.63
CA SER A 114 12.38 -23.11 10.35
C SER A 114 13.29 -24.29 10.69
N ARG A 115 13.06 -24.96 11.83
CA ARG A 115 13.80 -26.17 12.21
C ARG A 115 13.55 -27.34 11.26
N ASN A 116 12.29 -27.58 10.87
CA ASN A 116 11.92 -28.72 10.01
C ASN A 116 12.50 -28.61 8.60
N LEU A 117 12.65 -27.39 8.11
CA LEU A 117 13.11 -27.12 6.76
C LEU A 117 14.60 -26.75 6.69
N SER A 118 15.32 -26.74 7.82
CA SER A 118 16.70 -26.24 7.93
C SER A 118 16.87 -24.88 7.26
N LEU A 119 15.87 -24.00 7.40
CA LEU A 119 15.88 -22.68 6.80
C LEU A 119 16.82 -21.80 7.61
N ASP A 120 18.08 -21.76 7.19
CA ASP A 120 19.06 -20.73 7.54
C ASP A 120 19.19 -19.73 6.39
N ASP A 121 18.11 -19.60 5.60
CA ASP A 121 18.07 -18.81 4.38
C ASP A 121 17.22 -17.55 4.61
N ASP A 122 17.91 -16.41 4.73
CA ASP A 122 17.32 -15.08 4.87
C ASP A 122 16.43 -14.68 3.68
N SER A 123 16.38 -15.46 2.60
CA SER A 123 15.53 -15.23 1.44
C SER A 123 14.09 -15.75 1.58
N ILE A 124 13.76 -16.43 2.69
CA ILE A 124 12.39 -16.90 2.98
C ILE A 124 11.77 -16.03 4.06
N HIS A 125 10.68 -15.34 3.70
CA HIS A 125 9.94 -14.47 4.59
C HIS A 125 8.57 -15.06 4.88
N ILE A 126 8.26 -15.24 6.17
CA ILE A 126 6.97 -15.75 6.67
C ILE A 126 6.31 -14.64 7.50
N ASN A 127 5.31 -13.98 6.90
CA ASN A 127 4.62 -12.85 7.49
C ASN A 127 3.18 -13.20 7.87
N PHE A 128 2.69 -12.65 8.98
CA PHE A 128 1.31 -12.80 9.41
C PHE A 128 0.69 -11.41 9.56
N HIS A 129 -0.45 -11.21 8.92
CA HIS A 129 -1.32 -10.05 9.16
C HIS A 129 -2.53 -10.49 9.97
N LEU A 130 -2.72 -9.88 11.14
CA LEU A 130 -3.80 -10.19 12.08
C LEU A 130 -4.86 -9.09 12.09
N TYR A 131 -5.80 -9.17 11.15
CA TYR A 131 -6.97 -8.29 11.12
C TYR A 131 -7.90 -8.59 12.30
N GLY A 132 -8.29 -7.54 13.03
CA GLY A 132 -8.96 -7.67 14.33
C GLY A 132 -8.02 -7.59 15.53
N LYS A 133 -6.70 -7.55 15.32
CA LYS A 133 -5.70 -7.22 16.36
C LYS A 133 -4.94 -5.95 15.99
N ASN A 134 -3.95 -6.06 15.10
CA ASN A 134 -3.07 -4.95 14.73
C ASN A 134 -2.60 -5.03 13.26
N GLY A 135 -3.35 -5.73 12.39
CA GLY A 135 -2.95 -5.98 10.99
C GLY A 135 -2.81 -4.74 10.09
N VAL A 136 -3.33 -3.58 10.50
CA VAL A 136 -3.23 -2.30 9.76
C VAL A 136 -2.13 -1.40 10.33
N MET A 137 -2.18 -1.14 11.64
CA MET A 137 -1.27 -0.19 12.31
C MET A 137 -0.01 -0.82 12.91
N GLY A 138 0.09 -2.16 12.94
CA GLY A 138 1.21 -2.85 13.57
C GLY A 138 1.39 -2.43 15.03
N ASP A 139 2.62 -2.06 15.39
CA ASP A 139 2.97 -1.63 16.75
C ASP A 139 2.34 -0.28 17.14
N HIS A 140 1.80 0.47 16.17
CA HIS A 140 1.13 1.74 16.42
C HIS A 140 -0.36 1.60 16.76
N GLU A 141 -0.91 0.38 16.79
CA GLU A 141 -2.31 0.15 17.12
C GLU A 141 -2.63 0.65 18.54
N PRO A 142 -3.51 1.67 18.70
CA PRO A 142 -3.85 2.19 20.02
C PRO A 142 -4.65 1.20 20.88
N MET A 143 -5.41 0.28 20.26
CA MET A 143 -6.24 -0.70 20.97
C MET A 143 -5.50 -2.04 21.13
N GLN A 144 -5.06 -2.33 22.35
CA GLN A 144 -4.31 -3.57 22.64
C GLN A 144 -5.19 -4.81 22.84
N THR A 145 -6.52 -4.66 22.77
CA THR A 145 -7.46 -5.79 22.88
C THR A 145 -7.87 -6.27 21.51
N ALA A 146 -7.64 -7.55 21.23
CA ALA A 146 -8.10 -8.19 20.00
C ALA A 146 -9.64 -8.28 19.94
N GLY A 147 -10.16 -8.29 18.71
CA GLY A 147 -11.57 -8.51 18.44
C GLY A 147 -12.03 -9.94 18.75
N HIS A 148 -13.34 -10.16 18.63
CA HIS A 148 -13.98 -11.47 18.84
C HIS A 148 -13.55 -12.53 17.83
N GLU A 149 -13.07 -12.09 16.66
CA GLU A 149 -12.57 -12.92 15.56
C GLU A 149 -11.30 -12.27 15.01
N LEU A 150 -10.36 -13.11 14.58
CA LEU A 150 -9.17 -12.67 13.86
C LEU A 150 -9.21 -13.18 12.42
N GLY A 151 -9.01 -12.26 11.48
CA GLY A 151 -8.63 -12.56 10.11
C GLY A 151 -7.12 -12.70 10.02
N ILE A 152 -6.64 -13.88 9.65
CA ILE A 152 -5.22 -14.23 9.58
C ILE A 152 -4.86 -14.34 8.10
N VAL A 153 -3.94 -13.50 7.65
CA VAL A 153 -3.29 -13.65 6.33
C VAL A 153 -1.86 -14.08 6.56
N LEU A 154 -1.54 -15.31 6.17
CA LEU A 154 -0.17 -15.80 6.07
C LEU A 154 0.35 -15.43 4.68
N ASP A 155 1.41 -14.62 4.61
CA ASP A 155 2.14 -14.27 3.39
C ASP A 155 3.54 -14.89 3.44
N VAL A 156 3.83 -15.79 2.50
CA VAL A 156 5.15 -16.40 2.33
C VAL A 156 5.78 -15.93 1.04
N VAL A 157 6.98 -15.37 1.13
CA VAL A 157 7.83 -15.02 -0.01
C VAL A 157 9.10 -15.85 0.02
N ALA A 158 9.46 -16.48 -1.09
CA ALA A 158 10.66 -17.33 -1.20
C ALA A 158 11.31 -17.24 -2.60
N PRO A 159 12.54 -17.75 -2.81
CA PRO A 159 13.25 -17.64 -4.10
C PRO A 159 12.53 -18.25 -5.30
N THR A 160 11.73 -19.31 -5.10
CA THR A 160 10.92 -19.95 -6.15
C THR A 160 9.50 -20.19 -5.68
N GLN A 161 8.56 -20.33 -6.63
CA GLN A 161 7.15 -20.56 -6.33
C GLN A 161 6.94 -21.90 -5.60
N GLU A 162 7.73 -22.92 -5.92
CA GLU A 162 7.68 -24.25 -5.30
C GLU A 162 8.06 -24.18 -3.82
N ILE A 163 9.10 -23.42 -3.47
CA ILE A 163 9.50 -23.21 -2.08
C ILE A 163 8.42 -22.41 -1.34
N ALA A 164 7.91 -21.32 -1.94
CA ALA A 164 6.84 -20.52 -1.33
C ALA A 164 5.60 -21.37 -1.02
N ASN A 165 5.18 -22.23 -1.97
CA ASN A 165 4.06 -23.15 -1.78
C ASN A 165 4.32 -24.17 -0.66
N SER A 166 5.52 -24.75 -0.64
CA SER A 166 5.89 -25.78 0.35
C SER A 166 5.91 -25.21 1.76
N VAL A 167 6.52 -24.04 1.93
CA VAL A 167 6.58 -23.32 3.21
C VAL A 167 5.18 -22.88 3.65
N CYS A 168 4.39 -22.26 2.77
CA CYS A 168 3.01 -21.84 3.08
C CYS A 168 2.15 -23.03 3.54
N SER A 169 2.18 -24.15 2.80
CA SER A 169 1.45 -25.36 3.14
C SER A 169 1.88 -25.94 4.50
N LEU A 170 3.19 -25.96 4.78
CA LEU A 170 3.72 -26.46 6.04
C LEU A 170 3.33 -25.57 7.23
N VAL A 171 3.49 -24.25 7.12
CA VAL A 171 3.09 -23.28 8.15
C VAL A 171 1.60 -23.38 8.43
N ARG A 172 0.76 -23.36 7.38
CA ARG A 172 -0.69 -23.49 7.50
C ARG A 172 -1.09 -24.80 8.19
N SER A 173 -0.53 -25.93 7.75
CA SER A 173 -0.83 -27.24 8.33
C SER A 173 -0.41 -27.32 9.79
N THR A 174 0.77 -26.79 10.12
CA THR A 174 1.28 -26.74 11.51
C THR A 174 0.37 -25.90 12.39
N MET A 175 -0.04 -24.72 11.94
CA MET A 175 -0.92 -23.83 12.69
C MET A 175 -2.33 -24.42 12.88
N LEU A 176 -2.87 -25.09 11.86
CA LEU A 176 -4.17 -25.76 11.90
C LEU A 176 -4.25 -26.85 12.99
N HIS A 177 -3.14 -27.53 13.24
CA HIS A 177 -3.04 -28.63 14.20
C HIS A 177 -2.32 -28.24 15.51
N TYR A 178 -1.89 -26.99 15.64
CA TYR A 178 -1.09 -26.53 16.77
C TYR A 178 -1.79 -26.78 18.11
N GLY A 179 -1.02 -27.31 19.06
CA GLY A 179 -1.47 -27.56 20.43
C GLY A 179 -1.20 -26.37 21.33
N TYR A 180 -2.25 -25.84 21.96
CA TYR A 180 -2.16 -24.82 23.01
C TYR A 180 -2.94 -25.26 24.26
N GLU A 181 -2.54 -24.70 25.40
CA GLU A 181 -3.11 -25.03 26.71
C GLU A 181 -4.62 -24.73 26.75
N ASN A 182 -5.38 -25.57 27.46
CA ASN A 182 -6.83 -25.42 27.65
C ASN A 182 -7.71 -25.53 26.39
N ARG A 183 -7.14 -25.90 25.23
CA ARG A 183 -7.93 -26.16 24.03
C ARG A 183 -8.92 -27.32 24.24
N ILE A 184 -10.13 -27.19 23.70
CA ILE A 184 -11.16 -28.24 23.77
C ILE A 184 -10.98 -29.26 22.64
N ALA A 185 -10.62 -28.80 21.43
CA ALA A 185 -10.43 -29.63 20.25
C ALA A 185 -8.95 -30.00 20.02
N THR A 186 -8.70 -31.09 19.29
CA THR A 186 -7.33 -31.57 18.98
C THR A 186 -6.71 -30.94 17.73
N ALA A 187 -7.52 -30.32 16.88
CA ALA A 187 -7.13 -29.65 15.64
C ALA A 187 -8.29 -28.76 15.14
N GLY A 188 -8.13 -28.12 13.98
CA GLY A 188 -9.19 -27.29 13.37
C GLY A 188 -9.17 -25.85 13.87
N ASN A 189 -7.98 -25.36 14.25
CA ASN A 189 -7.77 -24.02 14.80
C ASN A 189 -8.16 -22.88 13.84
N LEU A 190 -8.26 -23.18 12.54
CA LEU A 190 -8.42 -22.21 11.47
C LEU A 190 -9.62 -22.58 10.60
N ALA A 191 -10.45 -21.58 10.30
CA ALA A 191 -11.51 -21.67 9.31
C ALA A 191 -11.03 -21.07 7.99
N PHE A 192 -10.94 -21.88 6.93
CA PHE A 192 -10.55 -21.42 5.60
C PHE A 192 -11.79 -21.06 4.76
N PRO A 193 -11.84 -19.86 4.16
CA PRO A 193 -12.97 -19.45 3.33
C PRO A 193 -12.97 -20.06 1.92
N PHE A 194 -11.83 -20.63 1.48
CA PHE A 194 -11.65 -21.14 0.13
C PHE A 194 -11.04 -22.56 0.13
N SER A 195 -11.32 -23.29 -0.94
CA SER A 195 -10.67 -24.56 -1.29
C SER A 195 -10.29 -24.53 -2.78
N PRO A 196 -9.00 -24.60 -3.14
CA PRO A 196 -7.84 -24.71 -2.24
C PRO A 196 -7.66 -23.48 -1.34
N SER A 197 -7.06 -23.68 -0.16
CA SER A 197 -6.81 -22.62 0.82
C SER A 197 -5.59 -21.75 0.48
N ASP A 198 -4.73 -22.23 -0.42
CA ASP A 198 -3.44 -21.62 -0.76
C ASP A 198 -3.55 -20.93 -2.11
N ILE A 199 -3.08 -19.68 -2.16
CA ILE A 199 -3.18 -18.78 -3.30
C ILE A 199 -1.78 -18.43 -3.75
N GLN A 200 -1.46 -18.77 -4.99
CA GLN A 200 -0.19 -18.40 -5.61
C GLN A 200 -0.24 -16.94 -6.07
N GLY A 201 0.66 -16.11 -5.53
CA GLY A 201 0.76 -14.69 -5.88
C GLY A 201 1.75 -14.41 -7.02
N GLY A 202 2.58 -15.38 -7.41
CA GLY A 202 3.59 -15.20 -8.45
C GLY A 202 4.76 -14.30 -8.00
N PRO A 203 5.50 -13.71 -8.95
CA PRO A 203 6.66 -12.87 -8.65
C PRO A 203 6.34 -11.67 -7.75
N VAL A 204 7.18 -11.45 -6.74
CA VAL A 204 7.11 -10.29 -5.84
C VAL A 204 8.27 -9.35 -6.14
N TYR A 205 7.97 -8.06 -6.11
CA TYR A 205 8.95 -6.99 -6.31
C TYR A 205 8.93 -6.04 -5.12
N GLU A 206 10.08 -5.45 -4.85
CA GLU A 206 10.21 -4.32 -3.93
C GLU A 206 10.80 -3.12 -4.67
N PHE A 207 10.54 -1.92 -4.16
CA PHE A 207 11.25 -0.72 -4.59
C PHE A 207 12.73 -0.86 -4.24
N SER A 208 13.59 -0.76 -5.24
CA SER A 208 15.05 -0.91 -5.11
C SER A 208 15.82 0.36 -5.42
N ILE A 209 15.22 1.31 -6.13
CA ILE A 209 15.82 2.61 -6.43
C ILE A 209 14.76 3.69 -6.21
N TYR A 210 15.14 4.71 -5.44
CA TYR A 210 14.37 5.93 -5.22
C TYR A 210 15.34 7.10 -5.11
N HIS A 211 15.71 7.69 -6.24
CA HIS A 211 16.77 8.70 -6.28
C HIS A 211 16.45 9.84 -7.26
N LEU A 212 16.96 11.03 -6.96
CA LEU A 212 16.93 12.17 -7.88
C LEU A 212 18.33 12.32 -8.49
N ILE A 213 18.41 12.36 -9.82
CA ILE A 213 19.63 12.68 -10.54
C ILE A 213 19.52 14.08 -11.13
N GLU A 214 20.62 14.84 -11.08
CA GLU A 214 20.68 16.15 -11.72
C GLU A 214 20.48 15.99 -13.23
N ALA A 215 19.56 16.77 -13.78
CA ALA A 215 19.31 16.73 -15.21
C ALA A 215 20.49 17.35 -15.96
N ASN A 216 20.95 16.67 -17.01
CA ASN A 216 21.99 17.18 -17.91
C ASN A 216 21.67 16.80 -19.35
N ASP A 217 22.41 17.36 -20.30
CA ASP A 217 22.17 17.16 -21.72
C ASP A 217 22.32 15.71 -22.19
N ALA A 218 23.10 14.89 -21.48
CA ALA A 218 23.28 13.47 -21.79
C ALA A 218 22.09 12.60 -21.37
N LEU A 219 21.18 13.11 -20.54
CA LEU A 219 19.98 12.41 -20.04
C LEU A 219 18.69 12.92 -20.70
N ARG A 220 18.79 13.69 -21.78
CA ARG A 220 17.63 14.17 -22.54
C ARG A 220 16.97 13.01 -23.27
N PHE A 221 15.66 12.91 -23.13
CA PHE A 221 14.83 12.03 -23.96
C PHE A 221 14.37 12.80 -25.19
N ASP A 222 14.45 12.17 -26.37
CA ASP A 222 13.79 12.71 -27.55
C ASP A 222 12.28 12.64 -27.31
N PHE A 223 11.61 13.78 -27.42
CA PHE A 223 10.15 13.85 -27.34
C PHE A 223 9.60 14.57 -28.57
N HIS A 224 8.43 14.12 -29.01
CA HIS A 224 7.68 14.72 -30.10
C HIS A 224 6.47 15.43 -29.53
N ILE A 225 6.29 16.71 -29.86
CA ILE A 225 5.09 17.48 -29.51
C ILE A 225 4.26 17.63 -30.77
N GLU A 226 3.05 17.10 -30.75
CA GLU A 226 2.05 17.28 -31.80
C GLU A 226 0.93 18.18 -31.29
N GLN A 227 0.53 19.16 -32.09
CA GLN A 227 -0.64 19.98 -31.81
C GLN A 227 -1.87 19.30 -32.41
N VAL A 228 -2.79 18.87 -31.54
CA VAL A 228 -4.05 18.22 -31.94
C VAL A 228 -5.18 19.24 -31.92
N THR A 229 -5.83 19.45 -33.06
CA THR A 229 -7.09 20.21 -33.14
C THR A 229 -8.28 19.24 -33.15
N PRO A 230 -9.53 19.73 -33.01
CA PRO A 230 -10.72 18.88 -33.12
C PRO A 230 -10.80 18.06 -34.42
N GLU A 231 -10.11 18.50 -35.48
CA GLU A 231 -10.01 17.84 -36.78
C GLU A 231 -8.87 16.82 -36.88
N GLY A 232 -7.99 16.72 -35.88
CA GLY A 232 -6.86 15.78 -35.81
C GLY A 232 -5.51 16.45 -35.57
N VAL A 233 -4.43 15.67 -35.70
CA VAL A 233 -3.05 16.18 -35.63
C VAL A 233 -2.80 17.07 -36.86
N GLN A 234 -2.43 18.34 -36.66
CA GLN A 234 -1.96 19.18 -37.75
C GLN A 234 -0.49 18.86 -38.03
N ALA A 235 -0.19 18.44 -39.26
CA ALA A 235 1.16 18.15 -39.73
C ALA A 235 2.02 19.40 -39.92
#